data_AF-A0A024U386-F1
#
_entry.id   AF-A0A024U386-F1
#
_cell.length_a   1.000
_cell.length_b   1.000
_cell.length_c   1.000
_cell.angle_alpha   90.00
_cell.angle_beta   90.00
_cell.angle_gamma   90.00
#
_symmetry.space_group_name_H-M   'P 1'
#
loop_
_entity.id
_entity.type
_entity.pdbx_description
1 polymer ?
#
loop_
_entity_poly.entity_id
_entity_poly.type
_entity_poly.pdbx_seq_one_letter_code
_entity_poly.pdbx_strand_id
1 'polypeptide(L)'
;MQSTKRAPATLVYKAKSERPLVTPKESSTMNRSTSGIAGVLDSLKGKIDILDHEIKADQKGKKDYEDELFKLNTRKQDLTAHLNECQRWIDLFASKIQPLENSYKATTVEMSDEYDEAKVKHAKGLQVLIDNFNYHPVFKRYNDDFTAVPFRPK
;
A
#
# COMPACT_ATOMS: atom_id res chain seq x y z
N MET A 1 49.12 -96.20 27.74
CA MET A 1 48.83 -95.73 26.37
C MET A 1 47.64 -96.52 25.83
N GLN A 2 46.47 -95.91 25.68
CA GLN A 2 45.36 -96.49 24.93
C GLN A 2 44.83 -95.45 23.95
N SER A 3 44.93 -95.78 22.67
CA SER A 3 44.56 -94.96 21.53
C SER A 3 43.08 -95.19 21.20
N THR A 4 42.24 -94.16 21.32
CA THR A 4 40.84 -94.21 20.90
C THR A 4 40.74 -93.76 19.45
N LYS A 5 40.73 -94.70 18.50
CA LYS A 5 40.39 -94.41 17.09
C LYS A 5 38.89 -94.10 16.98
N ARG A 6 38.54 -92.90 16.53
CA ARG A 6 37.15 -92.54 16.17
C ARG A 6 36.71 -93.32 14.93
N ALA A 7 35.48 -93.84 14.95
CA ALA A 7 34.88 -94.55 13.83
C ALA A 7 34.67 -93.63 12.61
N PRO A 8 34.79 -94.14 11.37
CA PRO A 8 34.62 -93.35 10.16
C PRO A 8 33.17 -92.90 9.99
N ALA A 9 32.97 -91.63 9.62
CA ALA A 9 31.65 -91.07 9.38
C ALA A 9 30.97 -91.74 8.17
N THR A 10 29.79 -92.31 8.38
CA THR A 10 28.95 -92.87 7.32
C THR A 10 28.34 -91.74 6.49
N LEU A 11 28.73 -91.64 5.22
CA LEU A 11 28.13 -90.71 4.27
C LEU A 11 26.79 -91.27 3.78
N VAL A 12 25.69 -90.77 4.34
CA VAL A 12 24.33 -91.08 3.88
C VAL A 12 24.03 -90.22 2.65
N TYR A 13 24.01 -90.85 1.47
CA TYR A 13 23.60 -90.17 0.24
C TYR A 13 22.07 -90.24 0.09
N LYS A 14 21.39 -89.10 0.26
CA LYS A 14 19.95 -88.99 -0.03
C LYS A 14 19.65 -89.00 -1.54
N ALA A 15 18.56 -89.66 -1.91
CA ALA A 15 18.06 -89.75 -3.28
C ALA A 15 17.78 -88.34 -3.86
N LYS A 16 17.93 -88.16 -5.18
CA LYS A 16 17.76 -86.84 -5.84
C LYS A 16 16.37 -86.23 -5.62
N SER A 17 15.34 -87.05 -5.39
CA SER A 17 13.96 -86.64 -5.10
C SER A 17 13.76 -86.05 -3.69
N GLU A 18 14.67 -86.30 -2.76
CA GLU A 18 14.60 -85.84 -1.36
C GLU A 18 15.47 -84.60 -1.09
N ARG A 19 16.16 -84.09 -2.12
CA ARG A 19 16.97 -82.89 -2.00
C ARG A 19 16.05 -81.67 -2.08
N PRO A 20 16.15 -80.70 -1.15
CA PRO A 20 15.36 -79.48 -1.24
C PRO A 20 15.67 -78.78 -2.57
N LEU A 21 14.62 -78.29 -3.23
CA LEU A 21 14.68 -77.60 -4.53
C LEU A 21 15.57 -76.34 -4.50
N VAL A 22 15.79 -75.78 -3.31
CA VAL A 22 16.62 -74.60 -3.07
C VAL A 22 17.57 -74.93 -1.92
N THR A 23 18.86 -74.65 -2.11
CA THR A 23 19.84 -74.85 -1.05
C THR A 23 19.65 -73.79 0.05
N PRO A 24 19.99 -74.09 1.32
CA PRO A 24 19.90 -73.12 2.41
C PRO A 24 20.69 -71.83 2.12
N LYS A 25 21.82 -71.96 1.41
CA LYS A 25 22.66 -70.83 0.99
C LYS A 25 21.95 -69.94 -0.04
N GLU A 26 21.30 -70.53 -1.04
CA GLU A 26 20.49 -69.79 -2.03
C GLU A 26 19.29 -69.10 -1.36
N SER A 27 18.62 -69.76 -0.41
CA SER A 27 17.52 -69.15 0.36
C SER A 27 17.99 -67.95 1.20
N SER A 28 19.19 -68.04 1.80
CA SER A 28 19.79 -66.96 2.58
C SER A 28 20.18 -65.77 1.71
N THR A 29 20.77 -66.03 0.53
CA THR A 29 21.07 -64.96 -0.44
C THR A 29 19.81 -64.30 -0.97
N MET A 30 18.75 -65.08 -1.23
CA MET A 30 17.47 -64.55 -1.69
C MET A 30 16.82 -63.68 -0.61
N ASN A 31 16.75 -64.16 0.64
CA ASN A 31 16.22 -63.40 1.76
C ASN A 31 16.99 -62.10 2.01
N ARG A 32 18.32 -62.12 1.89
CA ARG A 32 19.14 -60.91 2.01
C ARG A 32 18.84 -59.90 0.90
N SER A 33 18.72 -60.35 -0.34
CA SER A 33 18.33 -59.49 -1.46
C SER A 33 16.92 -58.93 -1.30
N THR A 34 15.96 -59.76 -0.91
CA THR A 34 14.57 -59.33 -0.64
C THR A 34 14.50 -58.32 0.49
N SER A 35 15.28 -58.51 1.56
CA SER A 35 15.34 -57.58 2.69
C SER A 35 15.98 -56.24 2.29
N GLY A 36 17.01 -56.27 1.44
CA GLY A 36 17.60 -55.06 0.88
C GLY A 36 16.63 -54.27 0.00
N ILE A 37 15.87 -54.96 -0.85
CA ILE A 37 14.84 -54.35 -1.70
C ILE A 37 13.71 -53.74 -0.83
N ALA A 38 13.25 -54.46 0.19
CA ALA A 38 12.22 -53.97 1.11
C ALA A 38 12.68 -52.70 1.84
N GLY A 39 13.90 -52.68 2.37
CA GLY A 39 14.43 -51.48 3.04
C GLY A 39 14.58 -50.27 2.11
N VAL A 40 14.94 -50.48 0.83
CA VAL A 40 14.98 -49.41 -0.17
C VAL A 40 13.57 -48.91 -0.50
N LEU A 41 12.58 -49.80 -0.62
CA LEU A 41 11.18 -49.43 -0.86
C LEU A 41 10.60 -48.63 0.30
N ASP A 42 10.86 -49.04 1.54
CA ASP A 42 10.40 -48.32 2.73
C ASP A 42 11.06 -46.93 2.82
N SER A 43 12.35 -46.84 2.50
CA SER A 43 13.05 -45.55 2.44
C SER A 43 12.49 -44.64 1.35
N LEU A 44 12.19 -45.20 0.16
CA LEU A 44 11.62 -44.46 -0.95
C LEU A 44 10.22 -43.95 -0.61
N LYS A 45 9.38 -44.80 0.00
CA LYS A 45 8.05 -44.43 0.48
C LYS A 45 8.12 -43.28 1.48
N GLY A 46 9.03 -43.36 2.46
CA GLY A 46 9.23 -42.27 3.41
C GLY A 46 9.64 -40.95 2.75
N LYS A 47 10.48 -41.00 1.71
CA LYS A 47 10.84 -39.80 0.92
C LYS A 47 9.67 -39.24 0.12
N ILE A 48 8.83 -40.10 -0.44
CA ILE A 48 7.61 -39.68 -1.15
C ILE A 48 6.66 -38.98 -0.18
N ASP A 49 6.44 -39.54 1.00
CA ASP A 49 5.56 -38.94 2.02
C ASP A 49 6.07 -37.56 2.49
N ILE A 50 7.40 -37.40 2.62
CA ILE A 50 8.02 -36.11 2.95
C ILE A 50 7.80 -35.11 1.81
N LEU A 51 8.09 -35.50 0.57
CA LEU A 51 7.92 -34.63 -0.61
C LEU A 51 6.45 -34.22 -0.78
N ASP A 52 5.50 -35.12 -0.55
CA ASP A 52 4.08 -34.80 -0.60
C ASP A 52 3.69 -33.76 0.47
N HIS A 53 4.33 -33.84 1.65
CA HIS A 53 4.14 -32.85 2.70
C HIS A 53 4.72 -31.48 2.33
N GLU A 54 5.91 -31.45 1.74
CA GLU A 54 6.57 -30.24 1.24
C GLU A 54 5.76 -29.60 0.12
N ILE A 55 5.29 -30.37 -0.86
CA ILE A 55 4.45 -29.89 -1.96
C ILE A 55 3.16 -29.23 -1.43
N LYS A 56 2.52 -29.84 -0.42
CA LYS A 56 1.32 -29.25 0.20
C LYS A 56 1.65 -27.95 0.93
N ALA A 57 2.78 -27.88 1.61
CA ALA A 57 3.23 -26.66 2.29
C ALA A 57 3.52 -25.55 1.28
N ASP A 58 4.18 -25.86 0.16
CA ASP A 58 4.48 -24.92 -0.91
C ASP A 58 3.22 -24.44 -1.64
N GLN A 59 2.26 -25.32 -1.89
CA GLN A 59 0.95 -24.94 -2.46
C GLN A 59 0.20 -23.97 -1.56
N LYS A 60 0.24 -24.20 -0.24
CA LYS A 60 -0.33 -23.26 0.73
C LYS A 60 0.43 -21.93 0.70
N GLY A 61 1.76 -21.96 0.75
CA GLY A 61 2.59 -20.75 0.70
C GLY A 61 2.33 -19.94 -0.58
N LYS A 62 2.21 -20.60 -1.74
CA LYS A 62 1.86 -19.97 -3.01
C LYS A 62 0.52 -19.23 -2.92
N LYS A 63 -0.50 -19.86 -2.36
CA LYS A 63 -1.81 -19.24 -2.17
C LYS A 63 -1.73 -18.03 -1.23
N ASP A 64 -1.02 -18.16 -0.11
CA ASP A 64 -0.84 -17.06 0.84
C ASP A 64 -0.16 -15.85 0.15
N TYR A 65 0.84 -16.09 -0.71
CA TYR A 65 1.44 -15.03 -1.52
C TYR A 65 0.50 -14.43 -2.56
N GLU A 66 -0.30 -15.24 -3.25
CA GLU A 66 -1.31 -14.76 -4.21
C GLU A 66 -2.33 -13.83 -3.52
N ASP A 67 -2.78 -14.20 -2.31
CA ASP A 67 -3.71 -13.41 -1.51
C ASP A 67 -3.11 -12.06 -1.08
N GLU A 68 -1.85 -12.04 -0.63
CA GLU A 68 -1.15 -10.80 -0.30
C GLU A 68 -0.89 -9.93 -1.53
N LEU A 69 -0.55 -10.54 -2.67
CA LEU A 69 -0.36 -9.83 -3.93
C LEU A 69 -1.67 -9.20 -4.43
N PHE A 70 -2.79 -9.89 -4.24
CA PHE A 70 -4.12 -9.36 -4.52
C PHE A 70 -4.41 -8.13 -3.66
N LYS A 71 -4.25 -8.22 -2.32
CA LYS A 71 -4.45 -7.09 -1.41
C LYS A 71 -3.59 -5.88 -1.77
N LEU A 72 -2.32 -6.12 -2.10
CA LEU A 72 -1.40 -5.05 -2.48
C LEU A 72 -1.83 -4.37 -3.79
N ASN A 73 -2.26 -5.14 -4.78
CA ASN A 73 -2.75 -4.59 -6.05
C ASN A 73 -4.04 -3.79 -5.88
N THR A 74 -4.99 -4.27 -5.08
CA THR A 74 -6.21 -3.51 -4.74
C THR A 74 -5.84 -2.18 -4.07
N ARG A 75 -4.97 -2.22 -3.05
CA ARG A 75 -4.51 -0.99 -2.38
C ARG A 75 -3.81 -0.03 -3.33
N LYS A 76 -3.01 -0.53 -4.26
CA LYS A 76 -2.36 0.28 -5.29
C LYS A 76 -3.40 0.96 -6.19
N GLN A 77 -4.43 0.24 -6.63
CA GLN A 77 -5.51 0.79 -7.44
C GLN A 77 -6.26 1.89 -6.70
N ASP A 78 -6.63 1.65 -5.44
CA ASP A 78 -7.33 2.64 -4.60
C ASP A 78 -6.50 3.91 -4.40
N LEU A 79 -5.22 3.75 -4.08
CA LEU A 79 -4.31 4.90 -3.93
C LEU A 79 -4.13 5.68 -5.24
N THR A 80 -4.04 4.97 -6.37
CA THR A 80 -3.93 5.61 -7.68
C THR A 80 -5.20 6.39 -8.03
N ALA A 81 -6.37 5.82 -7.73
CA ALA A 81 -7.65 6.49 -7.92
C ALA A 81 -7.75 7.76 -7.05
N HIS A 82 -7.38 7.65 -5.77
CA HIS A 82 -7.33 8.81 -4.86
C HIS A 82 -6.35 9.88 -5.32
N LEU A 83 -5.16 9.51 -5.80
CA LEU A 83 -4.19 10.48 -6.31
C LEU A 83 -4.75 11.21 -7.53
N ASN A 84 -5.35 10.49 -8.47
CA ASN A 84 -5.98 11.09 -9.65
C ASN A 84 -7.12 12.04 -9.27
N GLU A 85 -7.93 11.67 -8.28
CA GLU A 85 -8.99 12.54 -7.76
C GLU A 85 -8.41 13.80 -7.10
N CYS A 86 -7.40 13.66 -6.24
CA CYS A 86 -6.69 14.79 -5.62
C CYS A 86 -6.10 15.72 -6.68
N GLN A 87 -5.46 15.18 -7.72
CA GLN A 87 -4.91 15.99 -8.81
C GLN A 87 -6.00 16.76 -9.53
N ARG A 88 -7.13 16.11 -9.85
CA ARG A 88 -8.29 16.77 -10.45
C ARG A 88 -8.81 17.91 -9.57
N TRP A 89 -8.86 17.73 -8.25
CA TRP A 89 -9.25 18.78 -7.33
C TRP A 89 -8.25 19.94 -7.28
N ILE A 90 -6.95 19.65 -7.31
CA ILE A 90 -5.90 20.68 -7.38
C ILE A 90 -6.05 21.49 -8.67
N ASP A 91 -6.25 20.84 -9.81
CA ASP A 91 -6.42 21.52 -11.10
C ASP A 91 -7.69 22.39 -11.12
N LEU A 92 -8.78 21.91 -10.52
CA LEU A 92 -10.01 22.68 -10.35
C LEU A 92 -9.79 23.90 -9.44
N PHE A 93 -9.06 23.73 -8.35
CA PHE A 93 -8.73 24.80 -7.41
C PHE A 93 -7.87 25.87 -8.08
N ALA A 94 -6.81 25.45 -8.79
CA ALA A 94 -5.91 26.34 -9.52
C ALA A 94 -6.64 27.12 -10.63
N SER A 95 -7.57 26.48 -11.33
CA SER A 95 -8.30 27.13 -12.43
C SER A 95 -9.41 28.07 -11.97
N LYS A 96 -10.12 27.76 -10.88
CA LYS A 96 -11.33 28.52 -10.48
C LYS A 96 -11.18 29.32 -9.20
N ILE A 97 -10.47 28.78 -8.21
CA ILE A 97 -10.46 29.34 -6.86
C ILE A 97 -9.27 30.27 -6.67
N GLN A 98 -8.08 29.90 -7.17
CA GLN A 98 -6.91 30.77 -7.08
C GLN A 98 -7.10 32.14 -7.79
N PRO A 99 -7.71 32.21 -8.99
CA PRO A 99 -8.00 33.51 -9.60
C PRO A 99 -9.00 34.32 -8.80
N LEU A 100 -9.99 33.67 -8.18
CA LEU A 100 -10.99 34.33 -7.33
C LEU A 100 -10.36 34.93 -6.07
N GLU A 101 -9.44 34.22 -5.42
CA GLU A 101 -8.70 34.73 -4.26
C GLU A 101 -7.86 35.96 -4.63
N ASN A 102 -7.21 35.92 -5.80
CA ASN A 102 -6.44 37.04 -6.31
C ASN A 102 -7.33 38.24 -6.65
N SER A 103 -8.48 38.02 -7.27
CA SER A 103 -9.46 39.07 -7.53
C SER A 103 -10.01 39.68 -6.24
N TYR A 104 -10.33 38.85 -5.23
CA TYR A 104 -10.80 39.33 -3.94
C TYR A 104 -9.76 40.22 -3.25
N LYS A 105 -8.49 39.80 -3.24
CA LYS A 105 -7.38 40.62 -2.70
C LYS A 105 -7.24 41.94 -3.46
N ALA A 106 -7.28 41.92 -4.79
CA ALA A 106 -7.21 43.12 -5.61
C ALA A 106 -8.36 44.10 -5.30
N THR A 107 -9.61 43.62 -5.27
CA THR A 107 -10.78 44.46 -4.95
C THR A 107 -10.70 45.04 -3.55
N THR A 108 -10.17 44.30 -2.57
CA THR A 108 -10.04 44.81 -1.20
C THR A 108 -9.02 45.95 -1.10
N VAL A 109 -7.92 45.87 -1.87
CA VAL A 109 -6.91 46.93 -1.96
C VAL A 109 -7.51 48.16 -2.66
N GLU A 110 -8.17 47.97 -3.81
CA GLU A 110 -8.84 49.06 -4.55
C GLU A 110 -9.89 49.78 -3.69
N MET A 111 -10.68 49.04 -2.91
CA MET A 111 -11.63 49.64 -1.96
C MET A 111 -10.94 50.50 -0.91
N SER A 112 -9.81 50.02 -0.35
CA SER A 112 -9.05 50.80 0.64
C SER A 112 -8.54 52.11 0.05
N ASP A 113 -7.98 52.06 -1.15
CA ASP A 113 -7.44 53.23 -1.84
C ASP A 113 -8.54 54.24 -2.19
N GLU A 114 -9.70 53.78 -2.66
CA GLU A 114 -10.86 54.64 -2.95
C GLU A 114 -11.40 55.30 -1.67
N TYR A 115 -11.45 54.59 -0.54
CA TYR A 115 -11.82 55.17 0.74
C TYR A 115 -10.85 56.26 1.20
N ASP A 116 -9.55 56.06 1.01
CA ASP A 116 -8.56 57.06 1.38
C ASP A 116 -8.58 58.27 0.44
N GLU A 117 -8.78 58.07 -0.86
CA GLU A 117 -8.99 59.18 -1.80
C GLU A 117 -10.26 59.96 -1.49
N ALA A 118 -11.36 59.27 -1.16
CA ALA A 118 -12.61 59.91 -0.75
C ALA A 118 -12.43 60.76 0.51
N LYS A 119 -11.66 60.30 1.51
CA LYS A 119 -11.33 61.11 2.70
C LYS A 119 -10.56 62.37 2.33
N VAL A 120 -9.57 62.27 1.43
CA VAL A 120 -8.78 63.43 0.97
C VAL A 120 -9.66 64.42 0.21
N LYS A 121 -10.48 63.95 -0.73
CA LYS A 121 -11.42 64.79 -1.49
C LYS A 121 -12.46 65.44 -0.57
N HIS A 122 -12.98 64.71 0.41
CA HIS A 122 -13.89 65.25 1.41
C HIS A 122 -13.22 66.34 2.25
N ALA A 123 -11.99 66.12 2.73
CA ALA A 123 -11.22 67.15 3.45
C ALA A 123 -10.98 68.40 2.59
N LYS A 124 -10.61 68.23 1.31
CA LYS A 124 -10.49 69.35 0.35
C LYS A 124 -11.82 70.07 0.13
N GLY A 125 -12.93 69.33 0.02
CA GLY A 125 -14.27 69.89 -0.10
C GLY A 125 -14.63 70.74 1.12
N LEU A 126 -14.35 70.25 2.33
CA LEU A 126 -14.53 71.02 3.56
C LEU A 126 -13.69 72.30 3.55
N GLN A 127 -12.44 72.25 3.08
CA GLN A 127 -11.60 73.45 2.99
C GLN A 127 -12.21 74.51 2.06
N VAL A 128 -12.70 74.11 0.88
CA VAL A 128 -13.38 75.03 -0.05
C VAL A 128 -14.59 75.70 0.59
N LEU A 129 -15.35 74.94 1.40
CA LEU A 129 -16.49 75.49 2.13
C LEU A 129 -16.07 76.49 3.20
N ILE A 130 -14.98 76.22 3.92
CA ILE A 130 -14.42 77.16 4.92
C ILE A 130 -14.04 78.46 4.21
N ASP A 131 -13.29 78.35 3.11
CA ASP A 131 -12.67 79.49 2.45
C ASP A 131 -13.69 80.39 1.72
N ASN A 132 -14.73 79.81 1.12
CA ASN A 132 -15.65 80.54 0.23
C ASN A 132 -17.06 80.75 0.80
N PHE A 133 -17.46 79.98 1.81
CA PHE A 133 -18.83 79.97 2.31
C PHE A 133 -18.94 80.17 3.83
N ASN A 134 -17.87 80.63 4.49
CA ASN A 134 -17.81 80.82 5.95
C ASN A 134 -18.25 79.57 6.74
N TYR A 135 -18.01 78.39 6.19
CA TYR A 135 -18.35 77.14 6.86
C TYR A 135 -17.42 76.94 8.06
N HIS A 136 -17.96 76.52 9.21
CA HIS A 136 -17.19 76.25 10.40
C HIS A 136 -17.52 74.84 10.93
N PRO A 137 -16.56 73.90 10.91
CA PRO A 137 -16.84 72.47 11.06
C PRO A 137 -17.49 72.07 12.40
N VAL A 138 -17.25 72.83 13.48
CA VAL A 138 -17.85 72.61 14.82
C VAL A 138 -19.35 72.92 14.86
N PHE A 139 -19.87 73.69 13.90
CA PHE A 139 -21.29 74.08 13.86
C PHE A 139 -22.13 73.27 12.88
N LYS A 140 -21.52 72.33 12.12
CA LYS A 140 -22.25 71.44 11.21
C LYS A 140 -23.08 70.43 12.01
N ARG A 141 -24.39 70.43 11.82
CA ARG A 141 -25.29 69.41 12.39
C ARG A 141 -25.54 68.29 11.38
N TYR A 142 -25.88 67.09 11.86
CA TYR A 142 -26.09 65.92 11.00
C TYR A 142 -27.29 66.05 10.04
N ASN A 143 -28.17 67.01 10.30
CA ASN A 143 -29.41 67.28 9.56
C ASN A 143 -29.37 68.63 8.79
N ASP A 144 -28.19 69.20 8.62
CA ASP A 144 -28.03 70.51 8.00
C ASP A 144 -27.94 70.35 6.47
N ASP A 145 -28.94 70.86 5.74
CA ASP A 145 -28.96 70.83 4.27
C ASP A 145 -28.12 71.98 3.71
N PHE A 146 -27.32 71.66 2.69
CA PHE A 146 -26.43 72.62 2.05
C PHE A 146 -27.22 73.63 1.19
N THR A 147 -27.49 74.82 1.73
CA THR A 147 -28.09 75.93 0.96
C THR A 147 -27.00 76.90 0.48
N ALA A 148 -26.49 76.71 -0.74
CA ALA A 148 -25.63 77.70 -1.38
C ALA A 148 -26.50 78.83 -1.98
N VAL A 149 -26.42 80.03 -1.41
CA VAL A 149 -26.92 81.22 -2.12
C VAL A 149 -25.84 81.64 -3.12
N PRO A 150 -26.13 81.71 -4.44
CA PRO A 150 -25.13 82.03 -5.44
C PRO A 150 -24.52 83.41 -5.18
N PHE A 151 -23.20 83.46 -4.94
CA PHE A 151 -22.47 84.72 -4.80
C PHE A 151 -22.44 85.45 -6.16
N ARG A 152 -23.04 86.65 -6.22
CA ARG A 152 -22.85 87.59 -7.33
C ARG A 152 -21.91 88.71 -6.86
N PRO A 153 -20.71 88.85 -7.46
CA PRO A 153 -19.84 89.99 -7.18
C PRO A 153 -20.45 91.30 -7.69
N LYS A 154 -20.13 92.42 -7.03
CA LYS A 154 -20.48 93.78 -7.46
C LYS A 154 -19.52 94.26 -8.54
#